data_AF-A0A8H4KUA9-F1
#
_entry.id   AF-A0A8H4KUA9-F1
#
_cell.length_a   1.000
_cell.length_b   1.000
_cell.length_c   1.000
_cell.angle_alpha   90.00
_cell.angle_beta   90.00
_cell.angle_gamma   90.00
#
_symmetry.space_group_name_H-M   'P 1'
#
loop_
_entity.id
_entity.type
_entity.pdbx_description
1 polymer ?
#
loop_
_entity_poly.entity_id
_entity_poly.type
_entity_poly.pdbx_seq_one_letter_code
_entity_poly.pdbx_strand_id
1 'polypeptide(L)'
;MASSPASPSRLKVNIQTFDQVIALSQAHINQTLKHNFTFTKSNKDLLKFGKDFNGYSLYGDLKPPSIGVIASDQGEKALLYLEFKDGSEFFWTENTSIKGADGRPAKATAEIKQISASGWRLAFLTTFSLQEVAKSDLPNQVAAVTSELGKPGDYSISRLIIDFGNAKHLTLVWEECLTPGLTGETKDKMKSHIQIFFQDWFDALRISGNYNVLGYTAKVNPTPKVLEQANKDAPHLSPTALRLQTMIQPSSGEVPNEDGHLNAILFTEMTEQRSLPKDKLPWSGDLFYQSIGGTLAMSKTNFWERFIKPKLQVVNQENLKLMNHIAWLFCDQSRFSSQQSMFTNPIANSPWVVQPKEKGTFENVNFTFNKDSNQQWREEFKNETTRKMSDGEDKWTSEAYCRNDIRALPGTGLIRIESDVYVLSTRQITGSLSLAVFALLSMTRIRWTTFLNLQAIENGGALDVKVTTEEREVDCRVMPVSATIFDNVPVLKSYVKDLGSNIDAKTKDIPNLARNYIKGLMAAQNTAKQLSDVLNGQGRFIFPGGGTFDMKDPIFSKNEDLLIGLSYKQGQDKSA
;
A
#
# COMPACT_ATOMS: atom_id res chain seq x y z
N MET A 1 -11.47 10.50 -21.08
CA MET A 1 -11.94 9.14 -20.77
C MET A 1 -11.39 8.76 -19.40
N ALA A 2 -12.24 8.37 -18.47
CA ALA A 2 -11.81 7.99 -17.13
C ALA A 2 -11.04 6.64 -17.20
N SER A 3 -9.77 6.63 -16.81
CA SER A 3 -8.95 5.41 -16.79
C SER A 3 -9.49 4.42 -15.75
N SER A 4 -9.49 3.13 -16.04
CA SER A 4 -9.82 2.06 -15.07
C SER A 4 -8.67 1.90 -14.06
N PRO A 5 -8.93 1.38 -12.83
CA PRO A 5 -7.86 0.99 -11.91
C PRO A 5 -6.83 0.08 -12.60
N ALA A 6 -7.26 -0.86 -13.45
CA ALA A 6 -6.35 -1.76 -14.17
C ALA A 6 -5.81 -1.18 -15.51
N SER A 7 -5.81 0.13 -15.70
CA SER A 7 -5.36 0.73 -16.95
C SER A 7 -3.87 0.41 -17.26
N PRO A 8 -3.49 0.22 -18.54
CA PRO A 8 -2.12 -0.13 -18.90
C PRO A 8 -1.05 0.85 -18.39
N SER A 9 -1.39 2.13 -18.24
CA SER A 9 -0.53 3.17 -17.69
C SER A 9 -0.33 2.97 -16.18
N ARG A 10 -1.42 2.79 -15.41
CA ARG A 10 -1.35 2.55 -13.97
C ARG A 10 -0.59 1.26 -13.62
N LEU A 11 -0.72 0.22 -14.43
CA LEU A 11 0.03 -1.03 -14.21
C LEU A 11 1.55 -0.90 -14.42
N LYS A 12 2.02 0.19 -15.03
CA LYS A 12 3.46 0.49 -15.17
C LYS A 12 4.05 1.25 -13.97
N VAL A 13 3.20 1.72 -13.05
CA VAL A 13 3.66 2.42 -11.85
C VAL A 13 4.71 1.57 -11.14
N ASN A 14 5.81 2.24 -10.81
CA ASN A 14 6.98 1.69 -10.14
C ASN A 14 7.45 2.74 -9.14
N ILE A 15 7.43 2.39 -7.85
CA ILE A 15 7.91 3.29 -6.78
C ILE A 15 9.40 3.11 -6.46
N GLN A 16 10.12 2.37 -7.31
CA GLN A 16 11.56 2.16 -7.25
C GLN A 16 12.05 1.64 -5.90
N THR A 17 12.96 2.37 -5.26
CA THR A 17 13.59 2.02 -3.99
C THR A 17 12.85 2.58 -2.78
N PHE A 18 11.75 3.33 -2.99
CA PHE A 18 10.88 3.78 -1.91
C PHE A 18 10.04 2.63 -1.38
N ASP A 19 9.65 2.72 -0.11
CA ASP A 19 8.86 1.68 0.52
C ASP A 19 7.39 1.90 0.33
N GLN A 20 7.00 3.17 0.45
CA GLN A 20 5.64 3.62 0.29
C GLN A 20 5.63 4.99 -0.36
N VAL A 21 4.57 5.25 -1.11
CA VAL A 21 4.27 6.55 -1.70
C VAL A 21 2.80 6.85 -1.50
N ILE A 22 2.50 7.97 -0.86
CA ILE A 22 1.15 8.53 -0.86
C ILE A 22 1.14 9.67 -1.87
N ALA A 23 0.31 9.55 -2.89
CA ALA A 23 0.15 10.55 -3.95
C ALA A 23 -1.20 11.25 -3.79
N LEU A 24 -1.21 12.58 -3.84
CA LEU A 24 -2.40 13.42 -3.84
C LEU A 24 -2.45 14.24 -5.12
N SER A 25 -3.58 14.20 -5.83
CA SER A 25 -3.75 14.97 -7.07
C SER A 25 -3.87 16.47 -6.78
N GLN A 26 -3.34 17.30 -7.69
CA GLN A 26 -3.49 18.76 -7.65
C GLN A 26 -4.97 19.16 -7.53
N ALA A 27 -5.84 18.49 -8.29
CA ALA A 27 -7.28 18.74 -8.25
C ALA A 27 -7.87 18.52 -6.85
N HIS A 28 -7.45 17.46 -6.16
CA HIS A 28 -7.91 17.19 -4.81
C HIS A 28 -7.39 18.22 -3.80
N ILE A 29 -6.14 18.65 -3.94
CA ILE A 29 -5.58 19.74 -3.12
C ILE A 29 -6.32 21.06 -3.35
N ASN A 30 -6.64 21.38 -4.60
CA ASN A 30 -7.44 22.55 -4.97
C ASN A 30 -8.86 22.48 -4.39
N GLN A 31 -9.46 21.29 -4.32
CA GLN A 31 -10.74 21.09 -3.66
C GLN A 31 -10.64 21.34 -2.14
N THR A 32 -9.58 20.86 -1.49
CA THR A 32 -9.31 21.13 -0.06
C THR A 32 -9.10 22.62 0.20
N LEU A 33 -8.32 23.30 -0.63
CA LEU A 33 -8.14 24.76 -0.54
C LEU A 33 -9.46 25.50 -0.70
N LYS A 34 -10.24 25.15 -1.73
CA LYS A 34 -11.56 25.72 -1.95
C LYS A 34 -12.45 25.55 -0.73
N HIS A 35 -12.44 24.37 -0.11
CA HIS A 35 -13.17 24.13 1.12
C HIS A 35 -12.68 25.03 2.26
N ASN A 36 -11.37 25.05 2.54
CA ASN A 36 -10.78 25.86 3.62
C ASN A 36 -11.18 27.34 3.52
N PHE A 37 -11.19 27.92 2.32
CA PHE A 37 -11.52 29.33 2.11
C PHE A 37 -13.02 29.64 2.07
N THR A 38 -13.89 28.62 1.94
CA THR A 38 -15.35 28.81 1.84
C THR A 38 -16.14 28.25 3.01
N PHE A 39 -15.48 27.55 3.93
CA PHE A 39 -16.12 26.82 5.02
C PHE A 39 -16.84 27.74 6.03
N THR A 40 -16.16 28.76 6.56
CA THR A 40 -16.76 29.68 7.54
C THR A 40 -16.98 31.08 6.95
N LYS A 41 -17.77 31.90 7.65
CA LYS A 41 -17.97 33.30 7.27
C LYS A 41 -16.67 34.11 7.34
N SER A 42 -15.87 33.93 8.39
CA SER A 42 -14.57 34.61 8.52
C SER A 42 -13.61 34.25 7.39
N ASN A 43 -13.67 33.02 6.87
CA ASN A 43 -12.81 32.58 5.77
C ASN A 43 -13.24 33.22 4.46
N LYS A 44 -14.55 33.38 4.23
CA LYS A 44 -15.08 34.08 3.06
C LYS A 44 -14.69 35.55 3.03
N ASP A 45 -14.51 36.19 4.18
CA ASP A 45 -14.04 37.58 4.23
C ASP A 45 -12.57 37.72 3.78
N LEU A 46 -11.75 36.65 3.86
CA LEU A 46 -10.40 36.63 3.29
C LEU A 46 -10.39 36.64 1.75
N LEU A 47 -11.52 36.31 1.13
CA LEU A 47 -11.71 36.39 -0.32
C LEU A 47 -12.05 37.81 -0.77
N LYS A 48 -12.24 38.77 0.15
CA LYS A 48 -12.40 40.18 -0.20
C LYS A 48 -11.04 40.84 -0.18
N PHE A 49 -10.61 41.35 -1.33
CA PHE A 49 -9.34 42.03 -1.47
C PHE A 49 -9.56 43.54 -1.60
N GLY A 50 -8.72 44.32 -0.90
CA GLY A 50 -8.76 45.78 -0.99
C GLY A 50 -7.48 46.40 -0.47
N LYS A 51 -6.74 47.07 -1.35
CA LYS A 51 -5.53 47.83 -1.01
C LYS A 51 -5.47 49.15 -1.76
N ASP A 52 -4.99 50.15 -1.05
CA ASP A 52 -4.77 51.50 -1.54
C ASP A 52 -3.33 51.91 -1.22
N PHE A 53 -2.63 52.44 -2.21
CA PHE A 53 -1.29 53.01 -2.12
C PHE A 53 -1.29 54.32 -2.88
N ASN A 54 -0.45 55.27 -2.47
CA ASN A 54 -0.39 56.60 -3.08
C ASN A 54 -0.33 56.56 -4.61
N GLY A 55 -1.47 56.81 -5.27
CA GLY A 55 -1.57 56.79 -6.72
C GLY A 55 -2.07 55.48 -7.37
N TYR A 56 -2.38 54.44 -6.60
CA TYR A 56 -2.83 53.13 -7.11
C TYR A 56 -3.70 52.39 -6.09
N SER A 57 -4.82 51.83 -6.52
CA SER A 57 -5.62 50.97 -5.65
C SER A 57 -6.20 49.77 -6.40
N LEU A 58 -6.36 48.66 -5.69
CA LEU A 58 -6.88 47.41 -6.23
C LEU A 58 -7.88 46.82 -5.23
N TYR A 59 -9.11 46.61 -5.71
CA TYR A 59 -10.21 46.06 -4.91
C TYR A 59 -10.95 44.98 -5.70
N GLY A 60 -11.53 44.00 -5.00
CA GLY A 60 -12.42 43.03 -5.63
C GLY A 60 -12.63 41.78 -4.80
N ASP A 61 -13.55 40.92 -5.26
CA ASP A 61 -13.74 39.59 -4.70
C ASP A 61 -12.88 38.56 -5.44
N LEU A 62 -12.07 37.82 -4.68
CA LEU A 62 -11.27 36.70 -5.14
C LEU A 62 -12.13 35.43 -5.18
N LYS A 63 -11.85 34.58 -6.17
CA LYS A 63 -12.20 33.17 -6.10
C LYS A 63 -11.31 32.46 -5.06
N PRO A 64 -11.73 31.31 -4.53
CA PRO A 64 -10.88 30.51 -3.67
C PRO A 64 -9.53 30.20 -4.35
N PRO A 65 -8.39 30.36 -3.64
CA PRO A 65 -7.08 30.11 -4.21
C PRO A 65 -6.93 28.68 -4.74
N SER A 66 -6.12 28.53 -5.78
CA SER A 66 -5.75 27.22 -6.33
C SER A 66 -4.24 27.13 -6.50
N ILE A 67 -3.73 25.91 -6.64
CA ILE A 67 -2.33 25.62 -6.92
C ILE A 67 -2.17 24.95 -8.30
N GLY A 68 -1.08 25.31 -8.97
CA GLY A 68 -0.49 24.60 -10.09
C GLY A 68 0.82 23.95 -9.65
N VAL A 69 0.88 22.62 -9.68
CA VAL A 69 2.11 21.89 -9.38
C VAL A 69 3.11 22.12 -10.52
N ILE A 70 4.32 22.58 -10.19
CA ILE A 70 5.39 22.78 -11.17
C ILE A 70 6.48 21.71 -11.06
N ALA A 71 7.15 21.44 -12.17
CA ALA A 71 8.36 20.64 -12.20
C ALA A 71 9.48 21.48 -11.58
N SER A 72 10.03 21.03 -10.47
CA SER A 72 11.18 21.69 -9.87
C SER A 72 12.22 20.65 -9.43
N ASP A 73 13.47 20.97 -9.73
CA ASP A 73 14.68 20.43 -9.12
C ASP A 73 14.64 20.43 -7.58
N GLN A 74 13.89 21.34 -6.97
CA GLN A 74 13.67 21.41 -5.52
C GLN A 74 12.35 20.80 -5.02
N GLY A 75 11.50 20.22 -5.87
CA GLY A 75 10.46 19.24 -5.50
C GLY A 75 9.34 19.72 -4.58
N GLU A 76 9.39 20.97 -4.12
CA GLU A 76 8.48 21.51 -3.11
C GLU A 76 7.81 22.78 -3.62
N LYS A 77 7.99 23.15 -4.90
CA LYS A 77 7.47 24.39 -5.46
C LYS A 77 6.13 24.20 -6.20
N ALA A 78 5.28 25.20 -6.12
CA ALA A 78 4.04 25.32 -6.88
C ALA A 78 3.80 26.78 -7.27
N LEU A 79 2.89 26.99 -8.21
CA LEU A 79 2.26 28.28 -8.45
C LEU A 79 0.99 28.36 -7.63
N LEU A 80 0.82 29.42 -6.86
CA LEU A 80 -0.43 29.82 -6.24
C LEU A 80 -1.14 30.78 -7.20
N TYR A 81 -2.36 30.43 -7.60
CA TYR A 81 -3.21 31.29 -8.41
C TYR A 81 -4.26 31.99 -7.54
N LEU A 82 -4.33 33.31 -7.71
CA LEU A 82 -5.34 34.18 -7.12
C LEU A 82 -6.13 34.80 -8.28
N GLU A 83 -7.41 34.46 -8.38
CA GLU A 83 -8.27 34.93 -9.47
C GLU A 83 -9.33 35.90 -8.95
N PHE A 84 -9.46 37.05 -9.58
CA PHE A 84 -10.52 38.00 -9.31
C PHE A 84 -11.80 37.58 -10.02
N LYS A 85 -12.85 37.30 -9.24
CA LYS A 85 -14.21 37.10 -9.75
C LYS A 85 -14.75 38.43 -10.29
N ASP A 86 -14.63 39.48 -9.49
CA ASP A 86 -14.91 40.86 -9.84
C ASP A 86 -13.86 41.77 -9.16
N GLY A 87 -13.77 43.00 -9.63
CA GLY A 87 -12.83 43.96 -9.06
C GLY A 87 -12.53 45.13 -9.96
N SER A 88 -11.82 46.10 -9.40
CA SER A 88 -11.37 47.28 -10.11
C SER A 88 -9.99 47.70 -9.61
N GLU A 89 -9.19 48.11 -10.57
CA GLU A 89 -7.91 48.74 -10.37
C GLU A 89 -8.06 50.23 -10.71
N PHE A 90 -7.55 51.11 -9.85
CA PHE A 90 -7.50 52.55 -10.09
C PHE A 90 -6.05 53.01 -10.09
N PHE A 91 -5.67 53.83 -11.06
CA PHE A 91 -4.34 54.42 -11.12
C PHE A 91 -4.40 55.83 -11.66
N TRP A 92 -3.44 56.65 -11.25
CA TRP A 92 -3.37 58.05 -11.64
C TRP A 92 -2.46 58.16 -12.87
N THR A 93 -2.97 58.73 -13.95
CA THR A 93 -2.13 59.10 -15.09
C THR A 93 -1.74 60.57 -14.97
N GLU A 94 -0.44 60.84 -15.02
CA GLU A 94 0.05 62.21 -15.24
C GLU A 94 -0.42 62.66 -16.61
N ASN A 95 -1.25 63.70 -16.67
CA ASN A 95 -1.47 64.41 -17.91
C ASN A 95 -0.13 65.06 -18.30
N THR A 96 0.39 64.69 -19.48
CA THR A 96 1.50 65.40 -20.11
C THR A 96 1.24 66.89 -20.02
N SER A 97 2.21 67.61 -19.47
CA SER A 97 2.15 69.06 -19.24
C SER A 97 1.57 69.78 -20.45
N ILE A 98 0.30 70.19 -20.36
CA ILE A 98 -0.26 71.13 -21.32
C ILE A 98 0.46 72.45 -21.02
N LYS A 99 1.38 72.86 -21.90
CA LYS A 99 1.88 74.23 -21.85
C LYS A 99 0.69 75.14 -22.09
N GLY A 100 0.41 76.04 -21.15
CA GLY A 100 -0.55 77.11 -21.38
C GLY A 100 -0.14 77.92 -22.61
N ALA A 101 -1.07 78.68 -23.19
CA ALA A 101 -0.79 79.59 -24.30
C ALA A 101 0.31 80.63 -23.98
N ASP A 102 0.66 80.79 -22.70
CA ASP A 102 1.72 81.66 -22.16
C ASP A 102 3.08 80.94 -21.93
N GLY A 103 3.18 79.66 -22.32
CA GLY A 103 4.40 78.86 -22.13
C GLY A 103 4.67 78.41 -20.69
N ARG A 104 3.78 78.70 -19.74
CA ARG A 104 3.89 78.24 -18.35
C ARG A 104 3.30 76.83 -18.22
N PRO A 105 3.84 75.95 -17.36
CA PRO A 105 3.25 74.65 -17.09
C PRO A 105 1.86 74.84 -16.45
N ALA A 106 0.80 74.38 -17.13
CA ALA A 106 -0.52 74.31 -16.52
C ALA A 106 -0.49 73.30 -15.36
N LYS A 107 -1.29 73.56 -14.32
CA LYS A 107 -1.43 72.71 -13.14
C LYS A 107 -1.76 71.27 -13.60
N ALA A 108 -0.86 70.31 -13.36
CA ALA A 108 -1.10 68.92 -13.71
C ALA A 108 -2.37 68.44 -13.01
N THR A 109 -3.43 68.16 -13.77
CA THR A 109 -4.62 67.50 -13.26
C THR A 109 -4.41 66.02 -13.46
N ALA A 110 -4.18 65.30 -12.36
CA ALA A 110 -4.05 63.87 -12.40
C ALA A 110 -5.43 63.25 -12.68
N GLU A 111 -5.53 62.45 -13.73
CA GLU A 111 -6.77 61.75 -14.09
C GLU A 111 -6.73 60.35 -13.46
N ILE A 112 -7.80 59.96 -12.77
CA ILE A 112 -7.95 58.60 -12.23
C ILE A 112 -8.52 57.74 -13.36
N LYS A 113 -7.75 56.75 -13.79
CA LYS A 113 -8.23 55.71 -14.69
C LYS A 113 -8.66 54.49 -13.89
N GLN A 114 -9.74 53.87 -14.32
CA GLN A 114 -10.24 52.62 -13.77
C GLN A 114 -10.14 51.52 -14.82
N ILE A 115 -9.59 50.38 -14.44
CA ILE A 115 -9.59 49.15 -15.23
C ILE A 115 -10.30 48.06 -14.44
N SER A 116 -11.10 47.25 -15.13
CA SER A 116 -11.73 46.09 -14.52
C SER A 116 -10.67 45.04 -14.18
N ALA A 117 -10.64 44.60 -12.92
CA ALA A 117 -9.83 43.45 -12.50
C ALA A 117 -10.56 42.12 -12.67
N SER A 118 -11.83 42.11 -13.08
CA SER A 118 -12.58 40.87 -13.32
C SER A 118 -11.88 39.99 -14.36
N GLY A 119 -11.70 38.71 -14.02
CA GLY A 119 -10.97 37.75 -14.85
C GLY A 119 -9.44 37.88 -14.79
N TRP A 120 -8.91 38.74 -13.92
CA TRP A 120 -7.48 38.73 -13.63
C TRP A 120 -7.12 37.47 -12.86
N ARG A 121 -6.03 36.82 -13.28
CA ARG A 121 -5.41 35.68 -12.61
C ARG A 121 -3.96 36.02 -12.32
N LEU A 122 -3.61 36.09 -11.04
CA LEU A 122 -2.27 36.38 -10.58
C LEU A 122 -1.60 35.10 -10.11
N ALA A 123 -0.37 34.87 -10.56
CA ALA A 123 0.40 33.67 -10.25
C ALA A 123 1.59 34.03 -9.36
N PHE A 124 1.69 33.40 -8.20
CA PHE A 124 2.81 33.57 -7.28
C PHE A 124 3.53 32.24 -7.14
N LEU A 125 4.86 32.25 -7.22
CA LEU A 125 5.64 31.10 -6.80
C LEU A 125 5.35 30.86 -5.31
N THR A 126 5.32 29.61 -4.89
CA THR A 126 5.20 29.25 -3.47
C THR A 126 5.88 27.90 -3.23
N THR A 127 6.05 27.54 -1.97
CA THR A 127 6.60 26.27 -1.55
C THR A 127 5.65 25.55 -0.60
N PHE A 128 5.59 24.23 -0.71
CA PHE A 128 5.03 23.38 0.32
C PHE A 128 6.09 23.07 1.37
N SER A 129 5.69 23.01 2.62
CA SER A 129 6.59 22.56 3.69
C SER A 129 5.89 21.62 4.64
N LEU A 130 6.69 20.75 5.25
CA LEU A 130 6.28 19.90 6.36
C LEU A 130 6.73 20.56 7.65
N GLN A 131 5.77 21.02 8.45
CA GLN A 131 6.05 21.61 9.75
C GLN A 131 5.64 20.63 10.84
N GLU A 132 6.56 20.26 11.72
CA GLU A 132 6.26 19.44 12.89
C GLU A 132 5.36 20.22 13.86
N VAL A 133 4.33 19.56 14.40
CA VAL A 133 3.30 20.17 15.26
C VAL A 133 3.27 19.47 16.60
N ALA A 134 3.27 20.25 17.68
CA ALA A 134 3.08 19.72 19.01
C ALA A 134 1.65 19.18 19.19
N LYS A 135 1.48 18.12 19.98
CA LYS A 135 0.17 17.49 20.19
C LYS A 135 -0.89 18.46 20.75
N SER A 136 -0.49 19.42 21.58
CA SER A 136 -1.37 20.46 22.13
C SER A 136 -2.00 21.35 21.07
N ASP A 137 -1.36 21.45 19.91
CA ASP A 137 -1.71 22.40 18.85
C ASP A 137 -2.50 21.70 17.72
N LEU A 138 -2.76 20.40 17.86
CA LEU A 138 -3.55 19.63 16.91
C LEU A 138 -5.05 19.93 17.08
N PRO A 139 -5.80 20.08 15.99
CA PRO A 139 -7.25 20.09 16.06
C PRO A 139 -7.79 18.81 16.73
N ASN A 140 -8.85 18.92 17.54
CA ASN A 140 -9.41 17.81 18.32
C ASN A 140 -9.68 16.55 17.47
N GLN A 141 -10.17 16.73 16.23
CA GLN A 141 -10.46 15.63 15.31
C GLN A 141 -9.17 14.91 14.87
N VAL A 142 -8.09 15.65 14.61
CA VAL A 142 -6.76 15.09 14.27
C VAL A 142 -6.13 14.43 15.50
N ALA A 143 -6.27 15.04 16.68
CA ALA A 143 -5.80 14.48 17.95
C ALA A 143 -6.48 13.15 18.28
N ALA A 144 -7.77 12.99 17.94
CA ALA A 144 -8.50 11.73 18.13
C ALA A 144 -7.95 10.62 17.23
N VAL A 145 -7.77 10.86 15.93
CA VAL A 145 -7.25 9.84 15.00
C VAL A 145 -5.80 9.47 15.32
N THR A 146 -4.98 10.46 15.68
CA THR A 146 -3.56 10.23 16.00
C THR A 146 -3.35 9.56 17.35
N SER A 147 -4.34 9.56 18.24
CA SER A 147 -4.29 8.79 19.49
C SER A 147 -4.29 7.27 19.26
N GLU A 148 -4.74 6.80 18.09
CA GLU A 148 -4.68 5.40 17.68
C GLU A 148 -3.27 4.95 17.27
N LEU A 149 -2.36 5.89 16.96
CA LEU A 149 -0.99 5.60 16.50
C LEU A 149 -0.01 5.23 17.61
N GLY A 150 -0.44 5.23 18.88
CA GLY A 150 0.39 4.88 20.04
C GLY A 150 0.55 6.03 21.04
N LYS A 151 1.58 5.96 21.90
CA LYS A 151 1.79 6.97 22.94
C LYS A 151 2.51 8.20 22.35
N PRO A 152 2.20 9.42 22.82
CA PRO A 152 2.95 10.62 22.43
C PRO A 152 4.45 10.46 22.70
N GLY A 153 5.29 10.82 21.73
CA GLY A 153 6.75 10.59 21.75
C GLY A 153 7.19 9.43 20.85
N ASP A 154 6.30 8.46 20.63
CA ASP A 154 6.51 7.32 19.72
C ASP A 154 6.37 7.74 18.25
N TYR A 155 5.68 8.85 18.00
CA TYR A 155 5.51 9.45 16.69
C TYR A 155 5.67 10.96 16.74
N SER A 156 6.00 11.54 15.60
CA SER A 156 5.93 12.97 15.32
C SER A 156 4.90 13.22 14.21
N ILE A 157 4.11 14.27 14.37
CA ILE A 157 3.10 14.68 13.40
C ILE A 157 3.59 15.93 12.71
N SER A 158 3.57 15.91 11.39
CA SER A 158 3.84 17.07 10.57
C SER A 158 2.58 17.50 9.83
N ARG A 159 2.34 18.80 9.73
CA ARG A 159 1.32 19.36 8.85
C ARG A 159 1.95 19.71 7.51
N LEU A 160 1.29 19.32 6.41
CA LEU A 160 1.56 19.85 5.08
C LEU A 160 0.93 21.24 4.99
N ILE A 161 1.75 22.25 4.73
CA ILE A 161 1.29 23.63 4.55
C ILE A 161 1.76 24.21 3.23
N ILE A 162 0.98 25.15 2.71
CA ILE A 162 1.51 26.17 1.79
C ILE A 162 2.25 27.20 2.64
N ASP A 163 3.53 27.40 2.37
CA ASP A 163 4.35 28.33 3.13
C ASP A 163 4.13 29.77 2.65
N PHE A 164 3.19 30.46 3.29
CA PHE A 164 2.99 31.90 3.13
C PHE A 164 3.94 32.74 4.00
N GLY A 165 4.73 32.11 4.88
CA GLY A 165 5.56 32.78 5.87
C GLY A 165 6.97 33.15 5.39
N ASN A 166 7.45 32.49 4.35
CA ASN A 166 8.74 32.84 3.75
C ASN A 166 8.54 33.83 2.58
N ALA A 167 8.69 35.13 2.87
CA ALA A 167 8.56 36.20 1.89
C ALA A 167 9.50 36.08 0.68
N LYS A 168 10.57 35.27 0.75
CA LYS A 168 11.44 34.96 -0.40
C LYS A 168 10.81 33.98 -1.40
N HIS A 169 9.72 33.32 -1.05
CA HIS A 169 9.09 32.30 -1.87
C HIS A 169 7.85 32.78 -2.61
N LEU A 170 7.18 33.84 -2.13
CA LEU A 170 5.98 34.44 -2.75
C LEU A 170 6.33 35.47 -3.83
N THR A 171 7.02 35.03 -4.87
CA THR A 171 7.42 35.90 -6.00
C THR A 171 6.37 35.86 -7.09
N LEU A 172 5.86 37.02 -7.52
CA LEU A 172 4.95 37.13 -8.67
C LEU A 172 5.62 36.60 -9.94
N VAL A 173 5.02 35.57 -10.53
CA VAL A 173 5.44 34.96 -11.80
C VAL A 173 4.61 35.58 -12.92
N TRP A 174 5.10 36.72 -13.42
CA TRP A 174 4.33 37.55 -14.35
C TRP A 174 3.93 36.84 -15.65
N GLU A 175 4.79 35.95 -16.16
CA GLU A 175 4.52 35.19 -17.39
C GLU A 175 3.33 34.23 -17.26
N GLU A 176 2.97 33.86 -16.02
CA GLU A 176 1.85 32.99 -15.70
C GLU A 176 0.58 33.77 -15.32
N CYS A 177 0.68 35.10 -15.26
CA CYS A 177 -0.43 36.00 -14.93
C CYS A 177 -1.29 36.30 -16.17
N LEU A 178 -2.60 36.37 -15.98
CA LEU A 178 -3.55 36.88 -16.95
C LEU A 178 -4.14 38.18 -16.41
N THR A 179 -3.93 39.29 -17.11
CA THR A 179 -4.46 40.60 -16.70
C THR A 179 -5.15 41.30 -17.87
N PRO A 180 -6.36 40.84 -18.27
CA PRO A 180 -7.14 41.48 -19.32
C PRO A 180 -7.28 42.99 -19.10
N GLY A 181 -7.06 43.78 -20.15
CA GLY A 181 -7.16 45.25 -20.11
C GLY A 181 -5.86 45.98 -19.75
N LEU A 182 -4.82 45.30 -19.25
CA LEU A 182 -3.50 45.89 -19.06
C LEU A 182 -2.62 45.77 -20.31
N THR A 183 -2.14 46.89 -20.83
CA THR A 183 -1.28 46.94 -22.03
C THR A 183 -0.11 47.92 -21.86
N GLY A 184 1.02 47.63 -22.50
CA GLY A 184 2.16 48.56 -22.61
C GLY A 184 2.75 48.99 -21.26
N GLU A 185 3.07 50.28 -21.12
CA GLU A 185 3.76 50.85 -19.95
C GLU A 185 2.99 50.67 -18.62
N THR A 186 1.66 50.68 -18.66
CA THR A 186 0.81 50.43 -17.47
C THR A 186 1.07 49.03 -16.89
N LYS A 187 1.34 48.05 -17.77
CA LYS A 187 1.62 46.66 -17.39
C LYS A 187 2.86 46.56 -16.51
N ASP A 188 3.94 47.26 -16.88
CA ASP A 188 5.22 47.19 -16.17
C ASP A 188 5.19 47.91 -14.82
N LYS A 189 4.51 49.07 -14.75
CA LYS A 189 4.27 49.77 -13.47
C LYS A 189 3.43 48.92 -12.52
N MET A 190 2.40 48.25 -13.05
CA MET A 190 1.49 47.45 -12.25
C MET A 190 2.13 46.18 -11.69
N LYS A 191 3.07 45.57 -12.41
CA LYS A 191 3.82 44.40 -11.94
C LYS A 191 4.46 44.61 -10.57
N SER A 192 5.08 45.77 -10.34
CA SER A 192 5.71 46.10 -9.06
C SER A 192 4.68 46.36 -7.95
N HIS A 193 3.54 46.96 -8.27
CA HIS A 193 2.50 47.27 -7.29
C HIS A 193 1.70 46.05 -6.85
N ILE A 194 1.38 45.12 -7.78
CA ILE A 194 0.68 43.87 -7.46
C ILE A 194 1.45 43.07 -6.39
N GLN A 195 2.77 42.98 -6.51
CA GLN A 195 3.59 42.29 -5.51
C GLN A 195 3.41 42.90 -4.11
N ILE A 196 3.40 44.23 -4.02
CA ILE A 196 3.25 44.96 -2.75
C ILE A 196 1.82 44.80 -2.20
N PHE A 197 0.81 44.94 -3.05
CA PHE A 197 -0.60 44.79 -2.68
C PHE A 197 -0.88 43.45 -1.98
N PHE A 198 -0.32 42.37 -2.52
CA PHE A 198 -0.56 41.03 -1.99
C PHE A 198 0.33 40.66 -0.81
N GLN A 199 1.44 41.36 -0.57
CA GLN A 199 2.31 41.13 0.59
C GLN A 199 1.53 41.21 1.90
N ASP A 200 0.75 42.28 2.09
CA ASP A 200 -0.07 42.46 3.28
C ASP A 200 -1.17 41.39 3.42
N TRP A 201 -1.72 40.93 2.29
CA TRP A 201 -2.74 39.88 2.29
C TRP A 201 -2.14 38.53 2.70
N PHE A 202 -0.95 38.21 2.20
CA PHE A 202 -0.20 37.02 2.65
C PHE A 202 0.19 37.11 4.13
N ASP A 203 0.60 38.29 4.61
CA ASP A 203 0.86 38.51 6.04
C ASP A 203 -0.40 38.32 6.89
N ALA A 204 -1.56 38.77 6.41
CA ALA A 204 -2.84 38.52 7.07
C ALA A 204 -3.19 37.03 7.10
N LEU A 205 -2.98 36.29 6.00
CA LEU A 205 -3.18 34.83 5.95
C LEU A 205 -2.27 34.08 6.92
N ARG A 206 -1.03 34.53 7.08
CA ARG A 206 -0.07 33.95 8.02
C ARG A 206 -0.54 34.07 9.48
N ILE A 207 -1.17 35.20 9.83
CA ILE A 207 -1.62 35.48 11.20
C ILE A 207 -2.98 34.82 11.50
N SER A 208 -3.84 34.72 10.49
CA SER A 208 -5.28 34.47 10.70
C SER A 208 -5.69 33.00 10.89
N GLY A 209 -4.79 32.03 10.79
CA GLY A 209 -5.05 30.64 11.22
C GLY A 209 -4.58 29.53 10.26
N ASN A 210 -5.21 28.36 10.36
CA ASN A 210 -4.82 27.11 9.68
C ASN A 210 -5.26 27.00 8.19
N TYR A 211 -5.49 28.12 7.48
CA TYR A 211 -6.06 28.10 6.12
C TYR A 211 -5.14 27.48 5.07
N ASN A 212 -3.83 27.57 5.33
CA ASN A 212 -2.78 27.04 4.49
C ASN A 212 -2.46 25.57 4.77
N VAL A 213 -3.11 24.94 5.75
CA VAL A 213 -2.92 23.52 6.07
C VAL A 213 -3.68 22.67 5.07
N LEU A 214 -2.96 21.79 4.38
CA LEU A 214 -3.49 20.89 3.36
C LEU A 214 -3.72 19.47 3.91
N GLY A 215 -3.04 19.11 5.00
CA GLY A 215 -3.16 17.81 5.65
C GLY A 215 -2.11 17.59 6.73
N TYR A 216 -2.17 16.42 7.33
CA TYR A 216 -1.32 15.96 8.41
C TYR A 216 -0.78 14.58 8.06
N THR A 217 0.48 14.37 8.36
CA THR A 217 1.18 13.11 8.19
C THR A 217 1.90 12.76 9.48
N ALA A 218 2.00 11.47 9.78
CA ALA A 218 2.69 10.97 10.95
C ALA A 218 3.94 10.18 10.51
N LYS A 219 5.05 10.38 11.23
CA LYS A 219 6.23 9.52 11.14
C LYS A 219 6.51 8.93 12.52
N VAL A 220 6.90 7.67 12.58
CA VAL A 220 7.28 7.01 13.82
C VAL A 220 8.69 7.42 14.21
N ASN A 221 8.86 7.83 15.47
CA ASN A 221 10.17 8.10 16.05
C ASN A 221 10.81 6.75 16.39
N PRO A 222 11.85 6.33 15.67
CA PRO A 222 12.16 4.91 15.61
C PRO A 222 13.08 4.52 16.76
N THR A 223 12.48 4.19 17.90
CA THR A 223 13.15 3.32 18.89
C THR A 223 12.65 1.88 18.71
N PRO A 224 13.48 0.85 18.94
CA PRO A 224 13.07 -0.55 18.74
C PRO A 224 11.78 -0.92 19.49
N LYS A 225 11.64 -0.46 20.74
CA LYS A 225 10.43 -0.66 21.55
C LYS A 225 9.18 0.02 20.96
N VAL A 226 9.38 1.16 20.30
CA VAL A 226 8.30 1.92 19.68
C VAL A 226 7.84 1.29 18.36
N LEU A 227 8.77 0.78 17.54
CA LEU A 227 8.42 0.08 16.31
C LEU A 227 7.55 -1.15 16.62
N GLU A 228 7.94 -1.96 17.61
CA GLU A 228 7.15 -3.11 18.09
C GLU A 228 5.79 -2.74 18.69
N GLN A 229 5.60 -1.50 19.17
CA GLN A 229 4.36 -1.04 19.79
C GLN A 229 3.43 -0.29 18.82
N ALA A 230 3.99 0.44 17.84
CA ALA A 230 3.23 1.27 16.89
C ALA A 230 2.44 0.43 15.88
N ASN A 231 2.98 -0.73 15.48
CA ASN A 231 2.24 -1.72 14.70
C ASN A 231 2.77 -3.11 15.04
N LYS A 232 2.27 -3.69 16.14
CA LYS A 232 2.75 -4.98 16.68
C LYS A 232 2.78 -6.09 15.63
N ASP A 233 1.82 -6.09 14.71
CA ASP A 233 1.67 -7.13 13.69
C ASP A 233 2.36 -6.79 12.36
N ALA A 234 2.84 -5.55 12.18
CA ALA A 234 3.56 -5.06 10.99
C ALA A 234 4.42 -3.79 11.24
N PRO A 235 5.44 -3.86 12.11
CA PRO A 235 6.22 -2.69 12.52
C PRO A 235 6.98 -2.04 11.35
N HIS A 236 7.24 -2.81 10.30
CA HIS A 236 7.95 -2.42 9.09
C HIS A 236 7.11 -1.61 8.11
N LEU A 237 5.81 -1.39 8.37
CA LEU A 237 4.94 -0.59 7.52
C LEU A 237 4.76 0.84 8.03
N SER A 238 5.31 1.17 9.19
CA SER A 238 5.27 2.54 9.69
C SER A 238 6.38 3.39 9.08
N PRO A 239 6.09 4.58 8.54
CA PRO A 239 7.11 5.45 7.98
C PRO A 239 8.03 5.97 9.08
N THR A 240 9.33 5.86 8.83
CA THR A 240 10.41 6.32 9.71
C THR A 240 11.21 7.48 9.09
N ALA A 241 11.14 7.62 7.76
CA ALA A 241 11.59 8.78 7.04
C ALA A 241 10.57 9.15 5.97
N LEU A 242 10.44 10.45 5.72
CA LEU A 242 9.44 11.02 4.83
C LEU A 242 10.05 12.20 4.08
N ARG A 243 9.74 12.31 2.79
CA ARG A 243 10.08 13.47 1.96
C ARG A 243 8.89 13.87 1.09
N LEU A 244 8.71 15.18 0.94
CA LEU A 244 7.74 15.75 0.01
C LEU A 244 8.37 15.89 -1.38
N GLN A 245 7.57 15.62 -2.41
CA GLN A 245 7.98 15.81 -3.80
C GLN A 245 6.78 16.20 -4.66
N THR A 246 6.97 17.07 -5.64
CA THR A 246 6.03 17.31 -6.74
C THR A 246 6.33 16.43 -7.95
N MET A 247 5.28 16.01 -8.65
CA MET A 247 5.38 15.23 -9.89
C MET A 247 4.38 15.75 -10.91
N ILE A 248 4.88 16.09 -12.10
CA ILE A 248 4.05 16.44 -13.27
C ILE A 248 3.92 15.22 -14.17
N GLN A 249 2.73 14.99 -14.70
CA GLN A 249 2.52 13.97 -15.71
C GLN A 249 3.11 14.43 -17.06
N PRO A 250 3.92 13.63 -17.78
CA PRO A 250 4.55 14.08 -19.02
C PRO A 250 3.58 14.62 -20.10
N SER A 251 2.34 14.12 -20.14
CA SER A 251 1.32 14.57 -21.10
C SER A 251 0.60 15.87 -20.71
N SER A 252 0.74 16.37 -19.48
CA SER A 252 0.15 17.66 -19.10
C SER A 252 0.96 18.87 -19.60
N GLY A 253 2.13 18.64 -20.20
CA GLY A 253 3.06 19.69 -20.65
C GLY A 253 3.78 20.35 -19.47
N GLU A 254 4.64 21.33 -19.76
CA GLU A 254 5.34 22.13 -18.74
C GLU A 254 4.44 23.18 -18.08
N VAL A 255 3.33 23.55 -18.74
CA VAL A 255 2.40 24.57 -18.25
C VAL A 255 1.39 23.91 -17.30
N PRO A 256 1.33 24.30 -16.02
CA PRO A 256 0.33 23.76 -15.09
C PRO A 256 -1.07 24.17 -15.54
N ASN A 257 -1.85 23.23 -16.06
CA ASN A 257 -3.29 23.45 -16.20
C ASN A 257 -3.95 23.40 -14.81
N GLU A 258 -4.91 24.28 -14.53
CA GLU A 258 -5.65 24.37 -13.26
C GLU A 258 -6.36 23.05 -12.90
N ASP A 259 -6.83 22.34 -13.93
CA ASP A 259 -7.49 21.05 -13.78
C ASP A 259 -6.51 19.99 -13.25
N GLY A 260 -5.26 20.00 -13.71
CA GLY A 260 -4.10 19.28 -13.15
C GLY A 260 -4.33 17.87 -12.59
N HIS A 261 -5.35 17.14 -13.05
CA HIS A 261 -5.87 15.96 -12.34
C HIS A 261 -4.85 14.83 -12.18
N LEU A 262 -3.78 14.88 -12.99
CA LEU A 262 -2.73 13.89 -13.06
C LEU A 262 -1.39 14.38 -12.49
N ASN A 263 -1.30 15.67 -12.14
CA ASN A 263 -0.19 16.21 -11.37
C ASN A 263 -0.35 15.83 -9.90
N ALA A 264 0.75 15.52 -9.23
CA ALA A 264 0.75 14.98 -7.88
C ALA A 264 1.66 15.74 -6.93
N ILE A 265 1.22 15.83 -5.67
CA ILE A 265 2.10 15.95 -4.52
C ILE A 265 2.30 14.55 -3.95
N LEU A 266 3.55 14.17 -3.72
CA LEU A 266 3.98 12.87 -3.26
C LEU A 266 4.59 12.97 -1.87
N PHE A 267 4.17 12.07 -1.00
CA PHE A 267 4.82 11.72 0.25
C PHE A 267 5.58 10.43 0.00
N THR A 268 6.89 10.56 -0.21
CA THR A 268 7.77 9.40 -0.41
C THR A 268 8.33 8.95 0.93
N GLU A 269 8.15 7.68 1.27
CA GLU A 269 8.39 7.16 2.61
C GLU A 269 9.37 6.00 2.60
N MET A 270 10.14 5.93 3.69
CA MET A 270 10.98 4.78 4.04
C MET A 270 10.61 4.26 5.42
N THR A 271 10.69 2.94 5.57
CA THR A 271 10.39 2.24 6.82
C THR A 271 11.66 1.65 7.43
N GLU A 272 11.57 1.25 8.71
CA GLU A 272 12.67 0.59 9.43
C GLU A 272 13.99 1.39 9.45
N GLN A 273 13.89 2.71 9.64
CA GLN A 273 15.03 3.64 9.70
C GLN A 273 15.88 3.69 8.43
N ARG A 274 15.35 3.21 7.30
CA ARG A 274 16.07 3.29 6.04
C ARG A 274 16.16 4.73 5.56
N SER A 275 17.33 5.08 5.05
CA SER A 275 17.58 6.40 4.46
C SER A 275 16.75 6.59 3.20
N LEU A 276 16.24 7.81 3.03
CA LEU A 276 15.58 8.22 1.80
C LEU A 276 16.55 8.09 0.60
N PRO A 277 16.10 7.54 -0.53
CA PRO A 277 16.85 7.59 -1.78
C PRO A 277 17.26 9.03 -2.15
N LYS A 278 18.47 9.19 -2.70
CA LYS A 278 18.96 10.49 -3.16
C LYS A 278 18.11 11.02 -4.30
N ASP A 279 17.81 10.14 -5.25
CA ASP A 279 17.03 10.48 -6.43
C ASP A 279 15.55 10.66 -6.08
N LYS A 280 14.89 11.51 -6.86
CA LYS A 280 13.44 11.71 -6.80
C LYS A 280 12.73 10.57 -7.52
N LEU A 281 11.50 10.30 -7.13
CA LEU A 281 10.69 9.32 -7.84
C LEU A 281 10.31 9.90 -9.21
N PRO A 282 10.74 9.30 -10.34
CA PRO A 282 10.31 9.75 -11.65
C PRO A 282 8.90 9.24 -11.96
N TRP A 283 8.24 9.87 -12.92
CA TRP A 283 6.97 9.38 -13.41
C TRP A 283 7.16 8.04 -14.14
N SER A 284 6.35 7.04 -13.79
CA SER A 284 6.38 5.70 -14.38
C SER A 284 5.01 5.21 -14.87
N GLY A 285 3.93 5.88 -14.47
CA GLY A 285 2.57 5.55 -14.83
C GLY A 285 1.55 6.42 -14.09
N ASP A 286 0.26 6.24 -14.40
CA ASP A 286 -0.79 7.05 -13.81
C ASP A 286 -1.10 6.67 -12.36
N LEU A 287 -0.82 7.62 -11.46
CA LEU A 287 -1.12 7.51 -10.03
C LEU A 287 -2.58 7.79 -9.69
N PHE A 288 -3.40 8.30 -10.62
CA PHE A 288 -4.82 8.57 -10.39
C PHE A 288 -5.67 7.96 -11.50
N TYR A 289 -6.94 7.71 -11.20
CA TYR A 289 -7.89 7.11 -12.13
C TYR A 289 -9.31 7.54 -11.77
N GLN A 290 -10.18 7.66 -12.78
CA GLN A 290 -11.56 8.13 -12.60
C GLN A 290 -11.66 9.40 -11.70
N SER A 291 -12.38 9.33 -10.59
CA SER A 291 -12.53 10.38 -9.56
C SER A 291 -11.65 10.15 -8.33
N ILE A 292 -10.76 9.16 -8.36
CA ILE A 292 -9.87 8.83 -7.25
C ILE A 292 -8.71 9.82 -7.21
N GLY A 293 -8.80 10.77 -6.28
CA GLY A 293 -7.87 11.88 -6.14
C GLY A 293 -6.61 11.57 -5.32
N GLY A 294 -6.47 10.36 -4.79
CA GLY A 294 -5.28 9.91 -4.06
C GLY A 294 -4.91 8.46 -4.34
N THR A 295 -3.65 8.10 -4.12
CA THR A 295 -3.17 6.70 -4.19
C THR A 295 -2.15 6.43 -3.11
N LEU A 296 -2.28 5.29 -2.43
CA LEU A 296 -1.22 4.67 -1.64
C LEU A 296 -0.56 3.58 -2.48
N ALA A 297 0.75 3.65 -2.65
CA ALA A 297 1.55 2.62 -3.28
C ALA A 297 2.53 2.04 -2.27
N MET A 298 2.64 0.71 -2.19
CA MET A 298 3.61 0.00 -1.37
C MET A 298 4.48 -0.89 -2.24
N SER A 299 5.79 -0.87 -1.99
CA SER A 299 6.73 -1.60 -2.82
C SER A 299 6.58 -3.10 -2.63
N LYS A 300 6.94 -3.86 -3.66
CA LYS A 300 7.04 -5.31 -3.56
C LYS A 300 7.89 -5.74 -2.37
N THR A 301 9.05 -5.12 -2.17
CA THR A 301 9.95 -5.47 -1.06
C THR A 301 9.27 -5.26 0.29
N ASN A 302 8.57 -4.14 0.47
CA ASN A 302 7.94 -3.82 1.74
C ASN A 302 6.70 -4.69 2.00
N PHE A 303 5.80 -4.81 1.01
CA PHE A 303 4.57 -5.57 1.14
C PHE A 303 4.77 -7.08 1.00
N TRP A 304 5.45 -7.57 -0.04
CA TRP A 304 5.59 -9.01 -0.24
C TRP A 304 6.64 -9.63 0.67
N GLU A 305 7.85 -9.09 0.64
CA GLU A 305 8.98 -9.78 1.25
C GLU A 305 9.02 -9.63 2.77
N ARG A 306 8.60 -8.47 3.29
CA ARG A 306 8.62 -8.18 4.73
C ARG A 306 7.29 -8.45 5.39
N PHE A 307 6.16 -8.14 4.72
CA PHE A 307 4.84 -8.33 5.33
C PHE A 307 4.22 -9.71 5.04
N ILE A 308 3.94 -10.01 3.77
CA ILE A 308 3.18 -11.20 3.38
C ILE A 308 3.97 -12.48 3.67
N LYS A 309 5.25 -12.52 3.28
CA LYS A 309 6.05 -13.73 3.32
C LYS A 309 6.14 -14.39 4.71
N PRO A 310 6.46 -13.68 5.82
CA PRO A 310 6.44 -14.29 7.15
C PRO A 310 5.08 -14.87 7.52
N LYS A 311 3.99 -14.20 7.12
CA LYS A 311 2.62 -14.66 7.39
C LYS A 311 2.18 -15.84 6.54
N LEU A 312 2.84 -16.11 5.42
CA LEU A 312 2.57 -17.29 4.60
C LEU A 312 3.41 -18.51 4.98
N GLN A 313 4.38 -18.38 5.90
CA GLN A 313 5.16 -19.53 6.41
C GLN A 313 4.28 -20.61 7.03
N VAL A 314 3.17 -20.21 7.65
CA VAL A 314 2.23 -21.14 8.26
C VAL A 314 1.51 -22.00 7.20
N VAL A 315 1.41 -21.56 5.94
CA VAL A 315 0.94 -22.43 4.83
C VAL A 315 1.91 -23.59 4.62
N ASN A 316 3.22 -23.35 4.67
CA ASN A 316 4.22 -24.43 4.60
C ASN A 316 4.07 -25.38 5.79
N GLN A 317 3.89 -24.86 6.99
CA GLN A 317 3.71 -25.68 8.20
C GLN A 317 2.46 -26.57 8.11
N GLU A 318 1.34 -26.05 7.61
CA GLU A 318 0.14 -26.86 7.42
C GLU A 318 0.33 -27.92 6.32
N ASN A 319 1.00 -27.59 5.23
CA ASN A 319 1.33 -28.57 4.19
C ASN A 319 2.23 -29.68 4.72
N LEU A 320 3.18 -29.34 5.59
CA LEU A 320 4.02 -30.33 6.27
C LEU A 320 3.20 -31.27 7.16
N LYS A 321 2.24 -30.74 7.92
CA LYS A 321 1.34 -31.58 8.71
C LYS A 321 0.49 -32.49 7.83
N LEU A 322 -0.02 -32.00 6.69
CA LEU A 322 -0.76 -32.80 5.72
C LEU A 322 0.12 -33.93 5.16
N MET A 323 1.36 -33.64 4.76
CA MET A 323 2.32 -34.64 4.28
C MET A 323 2.57 -35.73 5.33
N ASN A 324 2.81 -35.33 6.58
CA ASN A 324 3.02 -36.26 7.68
C ASN A 324 1.79 -37.14 7.92
N HIS A 325 0.59 -36.58 7.82
CA HIS A 325 -0.65 -37.34 7.95
C HIS A 325 -0.78 -38.39 6.84
N ILE A 326 -0.53 -38.01 5.59
CA ILE A 326 -0.61 -38.92 4.44
C ILE A 326 0.43 -40.03 4.57
N ALA A 327 1.69 -39.70 4.86
CA ALA A 327 2.75 -40.68 5.07
C ALA A 327 2.36 -41.69 6.19
N TRP A 328 1.76 -41.19 7.26
CA TRP A 328 1.34 -42.02 8.39
C TRP A 328 0.18 -42.97 8.07
N LEU A 329 -0.77 -42.58 7.20
CA LEU A 329 -1.83 -43.49 6.75
C LEU A 329 -1.28 -44.78 6.13
N PHE A 330 -0.07 -44.71 5.56
CA PHE A 330 0.59 -45.85 4.96
C PHE A 330 1.41 -46.67 5.97
N CYS A 331 2.03 -46.10 7.01
CA CYS A 331 2.99 -46.77 7.92
C CYS A 331 2.46 -47.75 9.00
N ASP A 332 1.25 -48.30 8.89
CA ASP A 332 0.65 -49.33 9.79
C ASP A 332 0.14 -48.86 11.18
N GLN A 333 -1.17 -49.09 11.43
CA GLN A 333 -1.91 -48.73 12.66
C GLN A 333 -2.36 -49.92 13.50
N SER A 334 -2.09 -51.16 13.09
CA SER A 334 -2.66 -52.37 13.71
C SER A 334 -2.30 -52.58 15.20
N ARG A 335 -1.51 -51.67 15.82
CA ARG A 335 -1.11 -51.73 17.23
C ARG A 335 -1.41 -50.48 18.07
N PHE A 336 -2.09 -49.46 17.52
CA PHE A 336 -2.48 -48.26 18.28
C PHE A 336 -3.99 -48.06 18.23
N SER A 337 -4.71 -48.78 19.08
CA SER A 337 -6.17 -48.88 19.14
C SER A 337 -6.91 -47.59 19.56
N SER A 338 -6.23 -46.46 19.74
CA SER A 338 -6.88 -45.18 20.08
C SER A 338 -6.91 -44.24 18.89
N GLN A 339 -7.67 -44.62 17.84
CA GLN A 339 -7.89 -43.75 16.67
C GLN A 339 -8.61 -42.43 17.03
N GLN A 340 -9.31 -42.35 18.17
CA GLN A 340 -10.18 -41.20 18.48
C GLN A 340 -9.49 -40.03 19.21
N SER A 341 -8.35 -40.24 19.88
CA SER A 341 -7.67 -39.20 20.69
C SER A 341 -6.64 -38.37 19.91
N MET A 342 -6.29 -38.76 18.70
CA MET A 342 -5.22 -38.14 17.88
C MET A 342 -5.73 -37.16 16.82
N PHE A 343 -7.02 -37.20 16.46
CA PHE A 343 -7.64 -36.19 15.60
C PHE A 343 -7.81 -34.83 16.30
N THR A 344 -7.74 -34.80 17.63
CA THR A 344 -7.99 -33.62 18.47
C THR A 344 -6.72 -33.01 19.09
N ASN A 345 -5.53 -33.61 18.89
CA ASN A 345 -4.31 -33.14 19.53
C ASN A 345 -3.15 -33.11 18.51
N PRO A 346 -2.73 -31.94 18.01
CA PRO A 346 -1.54 -31.84 17.17
C PRO A 346 -0.34 -32.11 18.08
N ILE A 347 0.16 -33.34 18.06
CA ILE A 347 1.23 -33.77 18.97
C ILE A 347 2.54 -33.11 18.56
N ALA A 348 2.78 -31.90 19.08
CA ALA A 348 4.03 -31.16 18.91
C ALA A 348 5.26 -31.83 19.56
N ASN A 349 5.08 -32.97 20.25
CA ASN A 349 6.14 -33.65 21.02
C ASN A 349 6.36 -35.12 20.61
N SER A 350 5.82 -35.57 19.48
CA SER A 350 6.05 -36.92 18.99
C SER A 350 7.40 -36.99 18.24
N PRO A 351 8.27 -37.98 18.53
CA PRO A 351 9.57 -38.13 17.86
C PRO A 351 9.47 -38.11 16.32
N TRP A 352 8.38 -38.65 15.76
CA TRP A 352 8.14 -38.80 14.33
C TRP A 352 7.47 -37.60 13.64
N VAL A 353 7.15 -36.54 14.37
CA VAL A 353 6.78 -35.26 13.74
C VAL A 353 8.06 -34.65 13.21
N VAL A 354 8.07 -34.29 11.93
CA VAL A 354 9.18 -33.54 11.33
C VAL A 354 9.34 -32.24 12.12
N GLN A 355 10.27 -32.23 13.08
CA GLN A 355 10.57 -31.07 13.91
C GLN A 355 11.68 -30.26 13.25
N PRO A 356 11.66 -28.92 13.33
CA PRO A 356 12.86 -28.12 13.17
C PRO A 356 13.92 -28.64 14.15
N LYS A 357 15.17 -28.81 13.72
CA LYS A 357 16.24 -29.40 14.54
C LYS A 357 16.26 -28.85 15.97
N GLU A 358 15.91 -29.69 16.93
CA GLU A 358 16.73 -29.94 18.13
C GLU A 358 16.34 -31.27 18.82
N LYS A 359 17.26 -32.24 18.71
CA LYS A 359 17.51 -33.47 19.51
C LYS A 359 16.45 -34.59 19.57
N GLY A 360 16.67 -35.60 18.72
CA GLY A 360 16.23 -36.99 18.91
C GLY A 360 16.36 -37.78 17.61
N THR A 361 17.05 -38.92 17.61
CA THR A 361 17.58 -39.63 16.42
C THR A 361 16.51 -40.04 15.38
N PHE A 362 16.31 -39.19 14.38
CA PHE A 362 15.90 -39.51 13.01
C PHE A 362 17.07 -39.15 12.11
N GLU A 363 17.65 -40.13 11.43
CA GLU A 363 18.79 -39.88 10.55
C GLU A 363 18.27 -39.29 9.22
N ASN A 364 18.64 -38.02 8.99
CA ASN A 364 18.62 -37.27 7.72
C ASN A 364 17.26 -36.71 7.23
N VAL A 365 16.76 -35.67 7.90
CA VAL A 365 15.94 -34.64 7.25
C VAL A 365 16.87 -33.57 6.66
N ASN A 366 17.03 -33.55 5.33
CA ASN A 366 17.75 -32.49 4.62
C ASN A 366 16.77 -31.41 4.17
N PHE A 367 16.88 -30.22 4.74
CA PHE A 367 16.17 -29.04 4.26
C PHE A 367 17.00 -28.37 3.17
N THR A 368 16.57 -28.48 1.92
CA THR A 368 17.19 -27.73 0.82
C THR A 368 16.28 -26.58 0.41
N PHE A 369 16.62 -25.36 0.84
CA PHE A 369 15.94 -24.15 0.41
C PHE A 369 16.48 -23.73 -0.97
N ASN A 370 15.80 -24.13 -2.04
CA ASN A 370 16.13 -23.61 -3.38
C ASN A 370 15.27 -22.38 -3.67
N LYS A 371 15.93 -21.21 -3.68
CA LYS A 371 15.36 -19.93 -4.07
C LYS A 371 15.59 -19.74 -5.57
N ASP A 372 14.54 -19.86 -6.37
CA ASP A 372 14.54 -19.27 -7.70
C ASP A 372 13.98 -17.84 -7.64
N SER A 373 14.42 -16.98 -8.56
CA SER A 373 14.07 -15.56 -8.67
C SER A 373 12.57 -15.24 -8.76
N ASN A 374 11.72 -16.26 -8.89
CA ASN A 374 10.27 -16.17 -9.09
C ASN A 374 9.44 -16.50 -7.82
N GLN A 375 9.99 -16.33 -6.61
CA GLN A 375 9.28 -16.54 -5.33
C GLN A 375 8.64 -17.94 -5.16
N GLN A 376 9.22 -18.95 -5.81
CA GLN A 376 8.82 -20.34 -5.62
C GLN A 376 9.44 -20.88 -4.34
N TRP A 377 8.60 -21.43 -3.47
CA TRP A 377 9.02 -22.14 -2.28
C TRP A 377 8.95 -23.63 -2.56
N ARG A 378 10.08 -24.32 -2.46
CA ARG A 378 10.15 -25.77 -2.57
C ARG A 378 10.75 -26.32 -1.29
N GLU A 379 10.01 -27.21 -0.65
CA GLU A 379 10.46 -27.97 0.50
C GLU A 379 10.45 -29.45 0.13
N GLU A 380 11.57 -30.12 0.36
CA GLU A 380 11.74 -31.55 0.12
C GLU A 380 11.97 -32.26 1.46
N PHE A 381 11.32 -33.42 1.62
CA PHE A 381 11.36 -34.24 2.80
C PHE A 381 11.67 -35.68 2.40
N LYS A 382 12.60 -36.31 3.12
CA LYS A 382 12.89 -37.73 2.99
C LYS A 382 12.96 -38.31 4.39
N ASN A 383 12.20 -39.37 4.64
CA ASN A 383 12.19 -40.11 5.89
C ASN A 383 12.31 -41.61 5.58
N GLU A 384 13.14 -42.30 6.34
CA GLU A 384 13.35 -43.73 6.23
C GLU A 384 13.23 -44.37 7.61
N THR A 385 12.42 -45.40 7.72
CA THR A 385 12.17 -46.13 8.97
C THR A 385 12.29 -47.63 8.71
N THR A 386 13.27 -48.27 9.34
CA THR A 386 13.48 -49.71 9.19
C THR A 386 13.11 -50.42 10.49
N ARG A 387 12.28 -51.46 10.40
CA ARG A 387 11.91 -52.31 11.54
C ARG A 387 12.38 -53.74 11.32
N LYS A 388 13.07 -54.29 12.31
CA LYS A 388 13.39 -55.73 12.36
C LYS A 388 12.21 -56.51 12.94
N MET A 389 11.80 -57.56 12.27
CA MET A 389 10.80 -58.54 12.72
C MET A 389 11.49 -59.82 13.16
N SER A 390 10.81 -60.68 13.91
CA SER A 390 11.34 -61.99 14.35
C SER A 390 11.70 -62.91 13.18
N ASP A 391 11.12 -62.66 12.00
CA ASP A 391 11.16 -63.47 10.80
C ASP A 391 11.43 -62.63 9.53
N GLY A 392 12.07 -61.47 9.64
CA GLY A 392 12.37 -60.62 8.49
C GLY A 392 12.67 -59.15 8.81
N GLU A 393 12.66 -58.30 7.79
CA GLU A 393 12.73 -56.84 7.90
C GLU A 393 11.52 -56.21 7.21
N ASP A 394 10.84 -55.30 7.91
CA ASP A 394 9.77 -54.45 7.37
C ASP A 394 10.31 -53.02 7.30
N LYS A 395 10.66 -52.59 6.10
CA LYS A 395 11.28 -51.31 5.83
C LYS A 395 10.26 -50.38 5.21
N TRP A 396 10.13 -49.21 5.80
CA TRP A 396 9.28 -48.12 5.32
C TRP A 396 10.17 -46.97 4.87
N THR A 397 9.88 -46.40 3.71
CA THR A 397 10.51 -45.15 3.29
C THR A 397 9.42 -44.23 2.81
N SER A 398 9.41 -42.99 3.28
CA SER A 398 8.49 -41.97 2.78
C SER A 398 9.28 -40.76 2.32
N GLU A 399 9.14 -40.45 1.05
CA GLU A 399 9.63 -39.22 0.46
C GLU A 399 8.43 -38.31 0.26
N ALA A 400 8.54 -37.03 0.63
CA ALA A 400 7.48 -36.07 0.41
C ALA A 400 8.07 -34.78 -0.13
N TYR A 401 7.35 -34.10 -1.01
CA TYR A 401 7.70 -32.76 -1.43
C TYR A 401 6.47 -31.85 -1.34
N CYS A 402 6.72 -30.61 -0.93
CA CYS A 402 5.74 -29.55 -0.99
C CYS A 402 6.33 -28.41 -1.82
N ARG A 403 5.56 -27.94 -2.79
CA ARG A 403 5.86 -26.71 -3.52
C ARG A 403 4.72 -25.72 -3.33
N ASN A 404 5.07 -24.51 -2.91
CA ASN A 404 4.16 -23.37 -2.86
C ASN A 404 4.65 -22.30 -3.83
N ASP A 405 3.88 -22.00 -4.85
CA ASP A 405 4.11 -20.90 -5.79
C ASP A 405 3.16 -19.76 -5.44
N ILE A 406 3.71 -18.64 -4.97
CA ILE A 406 2.96 -17.49 -4.47
C ILE A 406 3.23 -16.32 -5.39
N ARG A 407 2.17 -15.72 -5.93
CA ARG A 407 2.29 -14.60 -6.86
C ARG A 407 1.15 -13.60 -6.75
N ALA A 408 1.48 -12.33 -6.95
CA ALA A 408 0.52 -11.28 -7.25
C ALA A 408 -0.08 -11.52 -8.65
N LEU A 409 -1.36 -11.23 -8.85
CA LEU A 409 -1.94 -11.15 -10.18
C LEU A 409 -2.05 -9.68 -10.60
N PRO A 410 -1.22 -9.19 -11.55
CA PRO A 410 -1.22 -7.79 -11.96
C PRO A 410 -2.59 -7.30 -12.44
N GLY A 411 -2.95 -6.09 -12.04
CA GLY A 411 -4.24 -5.45 -12.33
C GLY A 411 -5.41 -5.96 -11.51
N THR A 412 -5.15 -6.83 -10.54
CA THR A 412 -6.16 -7.34 -9.60
C THR A 412 -5.65 -7.21 -8.17
N GLY A 413 -6.56 -7.24 -7.19
CA GLY A 413 -6.23 -7.37 -5.77
C GLY A 413 -5.96 -8.81 -5.34
N LEU A 414 -5.68 -9.73 -6.27
CA LEU A 414 -5.56 -11.16 -6.00
C LEU A 414 -4.10 -11.57 -5.79
N ILE A 415 -3.88 -12.31 -4.71
CA ILE A 415 -2.69 -13.10 -4.44
C ILE A 415 -3.05 -14.56 -4.70
N ARG A 416 -2.33 -15.23 -5.59
CA ARG A 416 -2.53 -16.64 -5.92
C ARG A 416 -1.43 -17.48 -5.26
N ILE A 417 -1.85 -18.49 -4.51
CA ILE A 417 -1.00 -19.48 -3.86
C ILE A 417 -1.33 -20.84 -4.47
N GLU A 418 -0.41 -21.40 -5.24
CA GLU A 418 -0.51 -22.77 -5.75
C GLU A 418 0.29 -23.71 -4.87
N SER A 419 -0.39 -24.69 -4.29
CA SER A 419 0.24 -25.71 -3.47
C SER A 419 0.23 -27.04 -4.21
N ASP A 420 1.38 -27.70 -4.27
CA ASP A 420 1.57 -29.04 -4.82
C ASP A 420 2.27 -29.88 -3.76
N VAL A 421 1.49 -30.76 -3.13
CA VAL A 421 1.96 -31.71 -2.12
C VAL A 421 2.04 -33.07 -2.76
N TYR A 422 3.15 -33.76 -2.55
CA TYR A 422 3.35 -35.11 -3.00
C TYR A 422 3.99 -35.94 -1.91
N VAL A 423 3.51 -37.16 -1.77
CA VAL A 423 4.02 -38.15 -0.83
C VAL A 423 4.18 -39.47 -1.58
N LEU A 424 5.39 -39.99 -1.59
CA LEU A 424 5.76 -41.30 -2.07
C LEU A 424 6.15 -42.15 -0.86
N SER A 425 5.34 -43.15 -0.55
CA SER A 425 5.65 -44.09 0.53
C SER A 425 5.93 -45.47 -0.06
N THR A 426 7.10 -46.01 0.21
CA THR A 426 7.44 -47.41 -0.06
C THR A 426 7.37 -48.23 1.22
N ARG A 427 6.86 -49.46 1.11
CA ARG A 427 6.98 -50.49 2.13
C ARG A 427 7.65 -51.69 1.49
N GLN A 428 8.76 -52.13 2.04
CA GLN A 428 9.48 -53.32 1.63
C GLN A 428 9.47 -54.34 2.77
N ILE A 429 8.85 -55.49 2.55
CA ILE A 429 8.89 -56.62 3.49
C ILE A 429 9.84 -57.66 2.93
N THR A 430 10.87 -58.00 3.70
CA THR A 430 11.85 -59.03 3.38
C THR A 430 11.73 -60.16 4.41
N GLY A 431 11.43 -61.38 3.96
CA GLY A 431 11.39 -62.54 4.87
C GLY A 431 12.78 -62.99 5.36
N SER A 432 12.84 -63.72 6.47
CA SER A 432 14.07 -64.19 7.15
C SER A 432 15.01 -65.03 6.30
N LEU A 433 14.48 -65.69 5.27
CA LEU A 433 15.25 -66.48 4.32
C LEU A 433 15.68 -65.68 3.08
N SER A 434 15.39 -64.38 3.00
CA SER A 434 15.63 -63.52 1.84
C SER A 434 14.89 -63.96 0.55
N LEU A 435 14.05 -64.99 0.64
CA LEU A 435 13.36 -65.60 -0.49
C LEU A 435 12.07 -64.87 -0.88
N ALA A 436 11.56 -63.93 -0.11
CA ALA A 436 10.38 -63.15 -0.53
C ALA A 436 10.61 -61.68 -0.21
N VAL A 437 10.60 -60.85 -1.26
CA VAL A 437 10.60 -59.39 -1.15
C VAL A 437 9.28 -58.89 -1.74
N PHE A 438 8.53 -58.16 -0.93
CA PHE A 438 7.30 -57.51 -1.34
C PHE A 438 7.46 -56.00 -1.20
N ALA A 439 7.27 -55.28 -2.30
CA ALA A 439 7.33 -53.81 -2.31
C ALA A 439 5.97 -53.22 -2.68
N LEU A 440 5.40 -52.44 -1.76
CA LEU A 440 4.28 -51.53 -2.03
C LEU A 440 4.79 -50.13 -2.25
N LEU A 441 4.18 -49.45 -3.21
CA LEU A 441 4.37 -48.03 -3.45
C LEU A 441 3.02 -47.33 -3.36
N SER A 442 2.95 -46.33 -2.51
CA SER A 442 1.88 -45.35 -2.49
C SER A 442 2.41 -44.04 -3.04
N MET A 443 1.66 -43.46 -3.96
CA MET A 443 1.93 -42.15 -4.52
C MET A 443 0.68 -41.30 -4.32
N THR A 444 0.78 -40.28 -3.50
CA THR A 444 -0.29 -39.31 -3.28
C THR A 444 0.17 -37.95 -3.77
N ARG A 445 -0.58 -37.33 -4.66
CA ARG A 445 -0.39 -35.96 -5.12
C ARG A 445 -1.65 -35.15 -4.91
N ILE A 446 -1.51 -33.97 -4.31
CA ILE A 446 -2.60 -33.06 -4.00
C ILE A 446 -2.18 -31.70 -4.52
N ARG A 447 -2.98 -31.13 -5.43
CA ARG A 447 -2.83 -29.78 -5.93
C ARG A 447 -4.07 -28.95 -5.69
N TRP A 448 -3.88 -27.76 -5.15
CA TRP A 448 -4.94 -26.78 -4.99
C TRP A 448 -4.42 -25.36 -5.22
N THR A 449 -5.35 -24.43 -5.35
CA THR A 449 -5.04 -23.00 -5.49
C THR A 449 -5.85 -22.22 -4.47
N THR A 450 -5.17 -21.43 -3.65
CA THR A 450 -5.78 -20.48 -2.72
C THR A 450 -5.60 -19.07 -3.26
N PHE A 451 -6.66 -18.27 -3.23
CA PHE A 451 -6.65 -16.87 -3.57
C PHE A 451 -6.87 -16.03 -2.32
N LEU A 452 -5.98 -15.07 -2.06
CA LEU A 452 -6.25 -13.96 -1.14
C LEU A 452 -6.72 -12.78 -1.98
N ASN A 453 -7.96 -12.35 -1.79
CA ASN A 453 -8.58 -11.26 -2.50
C ASN A 453 -8.66 -10.02 -1.60
N LEU A 454 -7.77 -9.06 -1.85
CA LEU A 454 -7.82 -7.75 -1.26
C LEU A 454 -8.96 -6.98 -1.93
N GLN A 455 -9.91 -6.49 -1.14
CA GLN A 455 -11.07 -5.76 -1.63
C GLN A 455 -11.41 -4.61 -0.69
N ALA A 456 -11.92 -3.50 -1.23
CA ALA A 456 -12.42 -2.42 -0.40
C ALA A 456 -13.79 -2.77 0.20
N ILE A 457 -14.02 -2.38 1.46
CA ILE A 457 -15.34 -2.42 2.09
C ILE A 457 -16.11 -1.17 1.65
N GLU A 458 -17.21 -1.35 0.92
CA GLU A 458 -17.96 -0.27 0.27
C GLU A 458 -18.33 0.90 1.21
N ASN A 459 -18.59 0.61 2.50
CA ASN A 459 -19.08 1.60 3.48
C ASN A 459 -18.09 1.90 4.64
N GLY A 460 -16.99 1.14 4.73
CA GLY A 460 -16.09 1.17 5.89
C GLY A 460 -14.81 1.98 5.67
N GLY A 461 -14.49 2.31 4.43
CA GLY A 461 -13.21 2.95 4.08
C GLY A 461 -11.98 2.06 4.28
N ALA A 462 -12.21 0.79 4.62
CA ALA A 462 -11.21 -0.19 4.99
C ALA A 462 -11.03 -1.23 3.88
N LEU A 463 -9.89 -1.89 3.86
CA LEU A 463 -9.65 -3.10 3.09
C LEU A 463 -10.13 -4.32 3.87
N ASP A 464 -10.73 -5.26 3.15
CA ASP A 464 -11.05 -6.60 3.60
C ASP A 464 -10.25 -7.60 2.75
N VAL A 465 -9.95 -8.75 3.33
CA VAL A 465 -9.24 -9.82 2.66
C VAL A 465 -10.14 -11.04 2.66
N LYS A 466 -10.67 -11.39 1.51
CA LYS A 466 -11.39 -12.65 1.35
C LYS A 466 -10.44 -13.74 0.93
N VAL A 467 -10.62 -14.93 1.50
CA VAL A 467 -9.84 -16.10 1.08
C VAL A 467 -10.77 -17.07 0.37
N THR A 468 -10.40 -17.50 -0.83
CA THR A 468 -11.10 -18.58 -1.54
C THR A 468 -10.11 -19.68 -1.92
N THR A 469 -10.57 -20.93 -1.95
CA THR A 469 -9.73 -22.05 -2.36
C THR A 469 -10.45 -22.90 -3.39
N GLU A 470 -9.72 -23.25 -4.43
CA GLU A 470 -10.14 -24.11 -5.51
C GLU A 470 -9.26 -25.36 -5.52
N GLU A 471 -9.87 -26.51 -5.25
CA GLU A 471 -9.22 -27.80 -5.42
C GLU A 471 -9.04 -28.07 -6.92
N ARG A 472 -7.84 -28.48 -7.32
CA ARG A 472 -7.55 -28.78 -8.73
C ARG A 472 -7.38 -30.26 -9.00
N GLU A 473 -6.69 -30.95 -8.10
CA GLU A 473 -6.32 -32.34 -8.31
C GLU A 473 -6.06 -33.02 -6.96
N VAL A 474 -6.69 -34.17 -6.75
CA VAL A 474 -6.29 -35.12 -5.73
C VAL A 474 -6.13 -36.47 -6.40
N ASP A 475 -4.89 -36.88 -6.62
CA ASP A 475 -4.54 -38.15 -7.22
C ASP A 475 -3.83 -39.01 -6.17
N CYS A 476 -4.50 -40.07 -5.72
CA CYS A 476 -3.90 -41.03 -4.81
C CYS A 476 -3.89 -42.40 -5.49
N ARG A 477 -2.70 -42.93 -5.72
CA ARG A 477 -2.49 -44.22 -6.37
C ARG A 477 -1.66 -45.11 -5.47
N VAL A 478 -2.08 -46.35 -5.34
CA VAL A 478 -1.28 -47.39 -4.72
C VAL A 478 -0.98 -48.43 -5.77
N MET A 479 0.29 -48.69 -5.96
CA MET A 479 0.82 -49.59 -6.97
C MET A 479 1.66 -50.67 -6.27
N PRO A 480 1.39 -51.96 -6.51
CA PRO A 480 2.36 -53.00 -6.18
C PRO A 480 3.55 -52.85 -7.12
N VAL A 481 4.77 -52.65 -6.60
CA VAL A 481 5.95 -52.37 -7.46
C VAL A 481 6.71 -53.62 -7.85
N SER A 482 6.70 -54.64 -7.00
CA SER A 482 7.10 -55.99 -7.39
C SER A 482 6.79 -56.91 -6.23
N ALA A 483 6.25 -58.07 -6.57
CA ALA A 483 6.06 -59.15 -5.62
C ALA A 483 6.73 -60.37 -6.25
N THR A 484 7.99 -60.60 -5.92
CA THR A 484 8.61 -61.91 -6.20
C THR A 484 8.10 -62.86 -5.13
N ILE A 485 6.83 -63.22 -5.24
CA ILE A 485 6.20 -64.19 -4.35
C ILE A 485 6.50 -65.54 -4.98
N PHE A 486 7.44 -66.28 -4.40
CA PHE A 486 7.54 -67.71 -4.75
C PHE A 486 6.20 -68.35 -4.43
N ASP A 487 5.63 -69.08 -5.40
CA ASP A 487 4.23 -69.52 -5.39
C ASP A 487 3.80 -70.32 -4.14
N ASN A 488 4.78 -70.81 -3.38
CA ASN A 488 4.65 -71.77 -2.30
C ASN A 488 4.48 -71.15 -0.90
N VAL A 489 4.19 -69.85 -0.76
CA VAL A 489 3.94 -69.23 0.57
C VAL A 489 2.51 -68.66 0.68
N PRO A 490 1.49 -69.50 0.95
CA PRO A 490 0.08 -69.09 1.04
C PRO A 490 -0.19 -67.95 2.04
N VAL A 491 0.55 -67.93 3.15
CA VAL A 491 0.44 -66.89 4.19
C VAL A 491 0.75 -65.51 3.62
N LEU A 492 1.82 -65.39 2.83
CA LEU A 492 2.23 -64.14 2.17
C LEU A 492 1.20 -63.70 1.11
N LYS A 493 0.62 -64.63 0.34
CA LYS A 493 -0.46 -64.32 -0.62
C LYS A 493 -1.70 -63.73 0.07
N SER A 494 -2.11 -64.30 1.21
CA SER A 494 -3.24 -63.76 1.99
C SER A 494 -2.91 -62.38 2.59
N TYR A 495 -1.72 -62.23 3.16
CA TYR A 495 -1.26 -60.98 3.77
C TYR A 495 -1.16 -59.84 2.76
N VAL A 496 -0.66 -60.12 1.54
CA VAL A 496 -0.61 -59.14 0.45
C VAL A 496 -2.00 -58.71 -0.01
N LYS A 497 -2.95 -59.66 -0.11
CA LYS A 497 -4.34 -59.37 -0.46
C LYS A 497 -5.06 -58.54 0.61
N ASP A 498 -4.82 -58.84 1.87
CA ASP A 498 -5.36 -58.11 3.02
C ASP A 498 -4.73 -56.71 3.13
N LEU A 499 -3.43 -56.57 2.82
CA LEU A 499 -2.81 -55.25 2.71
C LEU A 499 -3.42 -54.43 1.58
N GLY A 500 -3.54 -55.01 0.38
CA GLY A 500 -4.11 -54.31 -0.78
C GLY A 500 -5.51 -53.79 -0.51
N SER A 501 -6.39 -54.64 0.03
CA SER A 501 -7.77 -54.25 0.37
C SER A 501 -7.85 -53.21 1.50
N ASN A 502 -7.01 -53.31 2.54
CA ASN A 502 -6.93 -52.29 3.58
C ASN A 502 -6.40 -50.95 3.08
N ILE A 503 -5.46 -50.99 2.14
CA ILE A 503 -4.91 -49.77 1.55
C ILE A 503 -5.95 -49.12 0.62
N ASP A 504 -6.65 -49.88 -0.22
CA ASP A 504 -7.74 -49.37 -1.07
C ASP A 504 -8.88 -48.74 -0.27
N ALA A 505 -9.20 -49.28 0.91
CA ALA A 505 -10.17 -48.68 1.81
C ALA A 505 -9.68 -47.33 2.37
N LYS A 506 -8.39 -47.22 2.70
CA LYS A 506 -7.79 -46.02 3.30
C LYS A 506 -7.51 -44.91 2.29
N THR A 507 -7.12 -45.25 1.07
CA THR A 507 -6.87 -44.27 0.00
C THR A 507 -8.14 -43.55 -0.43
N LYS A 508 -9.31 -44.18 -0.29
CA LYS A 508 -10.62 -43.56 -0.56
C LYS A 508 -10.91 -42.35 0.33
N ASP A 509 -10.34 -42.29 1.53
CA ASP A 509 -10.57 -41.20 2.48
C ASP A 509 -9.56 -40.05 2.35
N ILE A 510 -8.43 -40.27 1.67
CA ILE A 510 -7.39 -39.25 1.46
C ILE A 510 -7.92 -37.98 0.80
N PRO A 511 -8.78 -38.03 -0.25
CA PRO A 511 -9.39 -36.83 -0.80
C PRO A 511 -10.25 -36.05 0.19
N ASN A 512 -10.98 -36.74 1.07
CA ASN A 512 -11.79 -36.08 2.09
C ASN A 512 -10.92 -35.46 3.19
N LEU A 513 -9.85 -36.16 3.60
CA LEU A 513 -8.85 -35.63 4.52
C LEU A 513 -8.19 -34.37 3.95
N ALA A 514 -7.70 -34.43 2.71
CA ALA A 514 -7.07 -33.31 2.02
C ALA A 514 -8.01 -32.11 1.96
N ARG A 515 -9.27 -32.32 1.54
CA ARG A 515 -10.31 -31.27 1.52
C ARG A 515 -10.55 -30.66 2.89
N ASN A 516 -10.64 -31.48 3.94
CA ASN A 516 -10.83 -30.98 5.31
C ASN A 516 -9.62 -30.19 5.80
N TYR A 517 -8.40 -30.62 5.45
CA TYR A 517 -7.17 -29.91 5.78
C TYR A 517 -7.07 -28.56 5.07
N ILE A 518 -7.39 -28.54 3.77
CA ILE A 518 -7.42 -27.33 2.95
C ILE A 518 -8.47 -26.34 3.49
N LYS A 519 -9.67 -26.82 3.86
CA LYS A 519 -10.68 -26.00 4.53
C LYS A 519 -10.22 -25.51 5.91
N GLY A 520 -9.49 -26.34 6.65
CA GLY A 520 -8.89 -26.01 7.95
C GLY A 520 -7.83 -24.92 7.84
N LEU A 521 -6.95 -24.98 6.84
CA LEU A 521 -5.96 -23.96 6.49
C LEU A 521 -6.58 -22.56 6.37
N MET A 522 -7.79 -22.50 5.80
CA MET A 522 -8.55 -21.28 5.56
C MET A 522 -9.20 -20.73 6.83
N ALA A 523 -9.65 -21.62 7.72
CA ALA A 523 -10.29 -21.25 8.98
C ALA A 523 -9.27 -20.97 10.11
N ALA A 524 -8.11 -21.61 10.08
CA ALA A 524 -7.21 -21.70 11.24
C ALA A 524 -6.30 -20.50 11.46
N GLN A 525 -6.12 -19.58 10.50
CA GLN A 525 -4.96 -18.70 10.58
C GLN A 525 -5.20 -17.23 10.87
N ASN A 526 -6.43 -16.74 10.91
CA ASN A 526 -6.66 -15.28 10.98
C ASN A 526 -5.86 -14.49 9.92
N THR A 527 -5.20 -15.10 8.91
CA THR A 527 -4.24 -14.41 8.03
C THR A 527 -4.93 -13.31 7.24
N ALA A 528 -6.14 -13.59 6.74
CA ALA A 528 -7.00 -12.58 6.14
C ALA A 528 -7.35 -11.46 7.12
N LYS A 529 -7.78 -11.82 8.34
CA LYS A 529 -8.11 -10.85 9.37
C LYS A 529 -6.90 -9.99 9.76
N GLN A 530 -5.73 -10.59 9.97
CA GLN A 530 -4.49 -9.89 10.29
C GLN A 530 -4.00 -9.02 9.14
N LEU A 531 -4.07 -9.49 7.89
CA LEU A 531 -3.73 -8.69 6.71
C LEU A 531 -4.69 -7.50 6.59
N SER A 532 -5.99 -7.72 6.80
CA SER A 532 -7.00 -6.65 6.89
C SER A 532 -6.68 -5.66 8.02
N ASP A 533 -6.52 -6.13 9.25
CA ASP A 533 -6.28 -5.32 10.45
C ASP A 533 -5.01 -4.47 10.29
N VAL A 534 -3.92 -5.06 9.77
CA VAL A 534 -2.68 -4.34 9.51
C VAL A 534 -2.84 -3.29 8.42
N LEU A 535 -3.43 -3.64 7.28
CA LEU A 535 -3.60 -2.70 6.18
C LEU A 535 -4.47 -1.50 6.60
N ASN A 536 -5.51 -1.75 7.41
CA ASN A 536 -6.39 -0.72 7.95
C ASN A 536 -5.77 0.09 9.11
N GLY A 537 -4.72 -0.46 9.73
CA GLY A 537 -3.94 0.17 10.80
C GLY A 537 -2.72 0.94 10.32
N GLN A 538 -2.39 0.91 9.02
CA GLN A 538 -1.28 1.71 8.49
C GLN A 538 -1.51 3.21 8.67
N GLY A 539 -0.41 3.92 8.97
CA GLY A 539 -0.37 5.34 9.32
C GLY A 539 -1.20 6.19 8.37
N ARG A 540 -2.34 6.67 8.87
CA ARG A 540 -3.30 7.44 8.09
C ARG A 540 -2.72 8.82 7.80
N PHE A 541 -2.59 9.20 6.54
CA PHE A 541 -2.59 10.62 6.18
C PHE A 541 -3.97 11.19 6.54
N ILE A 542 -4.00 12.27 7.32
CA ILE A 542 -5.22 12.84 7.89
C ILE A 542 -5.41 14.25 7.32
N PHE A 543 -6.58 14.57 6.79
CA PHE A 543 -6.85 15.93 6.30
C PHE A 543 -7.20 16.92 7.41
N PRO A 544 -7.12 18.24 7.14
CA PRO A 544 -7.69 19.24 8.03
C PRO A 544 -9.19 18.96 8.21
N GLY A 545 -9.68 18.97 9.45
CA GLY A 545 -11.04 18.53 9.79
C GLY A 545 -11.17 17.04 10.18
N GLY A 546 -10.04 16.32 10.29
CA GLY A 546 -10.01 14.91 10.72
C GLY A 546 -10.59 13.92 9.72
N GLY A 547 -10.80 14.34 8.46
CA GLY A 547 -11.19 13.45 7.38
C GLY A 547 -10.11 12.40 7.11
N THR A 548 -10.54 11.18 6.83
CA THR A 548 -9.67 10.03 6.51
C THR A 548 -9.85 9.65 5.04
N PHE A 549 -8.97 8.79 4.53
CA PHE A 549 -9.16 8.17 3.24
C PHE A 549 -9.94 6.86 3.35
N ASP A 550 -10.93 6.71 2.50
CA ASP A 550 -11.50 5.42 2.16
C ASP A 550 -10.58 4.74 1.12
N MET A 551 -10.09 3.56 1.46
CA MET A 551 -9.32 2.72 0.53
C MET A 551 -10.25 2.13 -0.54
N LYS A 552 -9.79 2.14 -1.80
CA LYS A 552 -10.55 1.68 -2.99
C LYS A 552 -9.66 0.86 -3.92
N ASP A 553 -10.26 -0.13 -4.56
CA ASP A 553 -9.71 -0.92 -5.66
C ASP A 553 -8.21 -1.28 -5.52
N PRO A 554 -7.83 -2.04 -4.47
CA PRO A 554 -6.46 -2.52 -4.33
C PRO A 554 -6.10 -3.38 -5.55
N ILE A 555 -4.98 -3.07 -6.19
CA ILE A 555 -4.45 -3.84 -7.33
C ILE A 555 -2.93 -3.98 -7.24
N PHE A 556 -2.38 -5.01 -7.86
CA PHE A 556 -0.93 -5.12 -8.06
C PHE A 556 -0.48 -4.54 -9.40
N SER A 557 0.63 -3.81 -9.42
CA SER A 557 1.29 -3.37 -10.65
C SER A 557 2.00 -4.55 -11.34
N LYS A 558 2.54 -4.33 -12.54
CA LYS A 558 3.42 -5.33 -13.20
C LYS A 558 4.71 -5.59 -12.44
N ASN A 559 5.12 -4.66 -11.58
CA ASN A 559 6.28 -4.80 -10.70
C ASN A 559 5.91 -5.42 -9.34
N GLU A 560 4.65 -5.86 -9.19
CA GLU A 560 4.07 -6.42 -7.97
C GLU A 560 4.00 -5.45 -6.78
N ASP A 561 4.13 -4.15 -7.05
CA ASP A 561 3.80 -3.10 -6.08
C ASP A 561 2.29 -3.09 -5.84
N LEU A 562 1.87 -2.96 -4.58
CA LEU A 562 0.46 -2.83 -4.22
C LEU A 562 0.03 -1.37 -4.38
N LEU A 563 -0.98 -1.12 -5.23
CA LEU A 563 -1.57 0.18 -5.47
C LEU A 563 -2.99 0.20 -4.92
N ILE A 564 -3.30 1.17 -4.07
CA ILE A 564 -4.60 1.34 -3.44
C ILE A 564 -5.09 2.75 -3.78
N GLY A 565 -6.28 2.85 -4.35
CA GLY A 565 -6.95 4.14 -4.54
C GLY A 565 -7.38 4.73 -3.19
N LEU A 566 -7.29 6.04 -3.06
CA LEU A 566 -7.70 6.76 -1.86
C LEU A 566 -8.78 7.77 -2.25
N SER A 567 -9.98 7.58 -1.69
CA SER A 567 -11.09 8.52 -1.83
C SER A 567 -11.26 9.27 -0.52
N TYR A 568 -11.41 10.58 -0.59
CA TYR A 568 -11.55 11.39 0.61
C TYR A 568 -12.93 11.19 1.25
N LYS A 569 -12.95 10.86 2.53
CA LYS A 569 -14.13 10.89 3.37
C LYS A 569 -14.03 12.09 4.31
N GLN A 570 -14.91 13.06 4.08
CA GLN A 570 -15.03 14.20 4.97
C GLN A 570 -15.41 13.72 6.36
N GLY A 571 -14.74 14.25 7.40
CA GLY A 571 -15.15 14.01 8.78
C GLY A 571 -16.60 14.45 8.98
N GLN A 572 -17.41 13.65 9.67
CA GLN A 572 -18.71 14.14 10.13
C GLN A 572 -18.46 15.16 11.24
N ASP A 573 -18.79 16.42 10.98
CA ASP A 573 -18.82 17.44 12.04
C ASP A 573 -19.91 17.07 13.05
N LYS A 574 -19.48 16.58 14.22
CA LYS A 574 -20.29 16.62 15.43
C LYS A 574 -20.19 18.02 16.05
N SER A 575 -20.72 19.03 15.38
CA SER A 575 -20.98 20.34 15.97
C SER A 575 -22.11 21.05 15.23
N ALA A 576 -23.33 20.73 15.66
CA ALA A 576 -24.41 21.72 15.79
C ALA A 576 -24.50 22.09 17.28
#